data_AF-A0A954SCZ9-F1
#
_entry.id   AF-A0A954SCZ9-F1
#
_cell.length_a   1.000
_cell.length_b   1.000
_cell.length_c   1.000
_cell.angle_alpha   90.00
_cell.angle_beta   90.00
_cell.angle_gamma   90.00
#
_symmetry.space_group_name_H-M   'P 1'
#
loop_
_entity.id
_entity.type
_entity.pdbx_description
1 polymer ?
#
loop_
_entity_poly.entity_id
_entity_poly.type
_entity_poly.pdbx_seq_one_letter_code
_entity_poly.pdbx_strand_id
1 'polypeptide(L)'
;GNQPLSTNRTGERRVNSSQFRIDYSLKSVGPSGVRSVNLYITENGGQTWFHYDADPDRRSPIDVSVPHDGVYGFAFRVESGAGLVATPPQPGDAPELTIVVDQVAPTTELLPLQHSGAADQIAIRWVAQDLDLHELPVSLYYSSGPAGPWTLIAGNLANTGRYDWRLPRLDASERLYVRIEVRDQAGNIGRSDAPRPLILDFSQPGVEVLNIEPLLSIGR
;
A
#
# COMPACT_ATOMS: atom_id res chain seq x y z
N GLY A 1 -8.39 -7.09 10.01
CA GLY A 1 -9.32 -6.25 10.77
C GLY A 1 -10.15 -5.47 9.78
N ASN A 2 -11.46 -5.70 9.75
CA ASN A 2 -12.39 -4.99 8.87
C ASN A 2 -12.43 -3.51 9.26
N GLN A 3 -11.80 -2.66 8.47
CA GLN A 3 -12.05 -1.22 8.50
C GLN A 3 -13.38 -0.98 7.77
N PRO A 4 -14.34 -0.26 8.38
CA PRO A 4 -15.60 0.06 7.71
C PRO A 4 -15.32 0.98 6.51
N LEU A 5 -15.80 0.59 5.34
CA LEU A 5 -15.75 1.41 4.13
C LEU A 5 -16.47 2.73 4.41
N SER A 6 -15.72 3.84 4.42
CA SER A 6 -16.30 5.16 4.67
C SER A 6 -17.39 5.45 3.63
N THR A 7 -18.56 5.86 4.12
CA THR A 7 -19.72 6.19 3.34
C THR A 7 -19.50 7.52 2.62
N ASN A 8 -18.89 7.49 1.44
CA ASN A 8 -19.01 8.57 0.47
C ASN A 8 -19.72 8.02 -0.77
N ARG A 9 -21.02 8.34 -0.88
CA ARG A 9 -21.88 8.07 -2.04
C ARG A 9 -21.28 8.80 -3.24
N THR A 10 -21.23 8.13 -4.40
CA THR A 10 -20.59 8.56 -5.66
C THR A 10 -19.12 8.91 -5.52
N GLY A 11 -18.27 7.89 -5.42
CA GLY A 11 -16.83 8.06 -5.53
C GLY A 11 -16.20 6.82 -6.13
N GLU A 12 -15.25 7.04 -7.02
CA GLU A 12 -14.33 6.00 -7.50
C GLU A 12 -13.72 5.23 -6.32
N ARG A 13 -13.57 3.92 -6.49
CA ARG A 13 -12.92 3.02 -5.53
C ARG A 13 -11.82 2.27 -6.25
N ARG A 14 -10.70 2.04 -5.58
CA ARG A 14 -9.55 1.28 -6.11
C ARG A 14 -9.39 -0.02 -5.34
N VAL A 15 -9.10 -1.10 -6.05
CA VAL A 15 -8.86 -2.42 -5.45
C VAL A 15 -7.66 -3.08 -6.11
N ASN A 16 -6.91 -3.85 -5.32
CA ASN A 16 -5.71 -4.56 -5.74
C ASN A 16 -5.95 -6.02 -6.14
N SER A 17 -7.18 -6.35 -6.54
CA SER A 17 -7.53 -7.68 -6.98
C SER A 17 -8.64 -7.62 -8.02
N SER A 18 -8.55 -8.49 -9.02
CA SER A 18 -9.63 -8.70 -9.98
C SER A 18 -10.85 -9.40 -9.38
N GLN A 19 -10.76 -9.89 -8.14
CA GLN A 19 -11.86 -10.44 -7.37
C GLN A 19 -12.12 -9.56 -6.16
N PHE A 20 -13.35 -9.07 -6.04
CA PHE A 20 -13.74 -8.17 -4.96
C PHE A 20 -15.22 -8.32 -4.63
N ARG A 21 -15.62 -7.68 -3.53
CA ARG A 21 -16.99 -7.72 -3.01
C ARG A 21 -17.61 -6.34 -3.07
N ILE A 22 -18.88 -6.27 -3.50
CA ILE A 22 -19.66 -5.05 -3.45
C ILE A 22 -20.74 -5.21 -2.38
N ASP A 23 -20.58 -4.46 -1.29
CA ASP A 23 -21.63 -4.35 -0.28
C ASP A 23 -22.78 -3.49 -0.79
N TYR A 24 -24.01 -3.92 -0.53
CA TYR A 24 -25.21 -3.19 -0.89
C TYR A 24 -26.28 -3.27 0.19
N SER A 25 -27.25 -2.36 0.14
CA SER A 25 -28.43 -2.39 1.01
C SER A 25 -29.68 -2.20 0.19
N LEU A 26 -30.65 -3.09 0.42
CA LEU A 26 -31.96 -2.99 -0.22
C LEU A 26 -32.79 -1.93 0.53
N LYS A 27 -33.41 -1.03 -0.22
CA LYS A 27 -34.26 0.04 0.31
C LYS A 27 -35.68 -0.15 -0.18
N SER A 28 -36.65 0.23 0.67
CA SER A 28 -38.08 0.23 0.31
C SER A 28 -38.61 -1.14 -0.16
N VAL A 29 -38.14 -2.23 0.45
CA VAL A 29 -38.63 -3.59 0.13
C VAL A 29 -40.07 -3.72 0.63
N GLY A 30 -41.00 -3.88 -0.30
CA GLY A 30 -42.42 -4.10 0.00
C GLY A 30 -42.76 -5.55 0.39
N PRO A 31 -44.04 -5.84 0.68
CA PRO A 31 -44.49 -7.17 1.13
C PRO A 31 -44.19 -8.32 0.15
N SER A 32 -44.04 -8.02 -1.14
CA SER A 32 -43.69 -9.02 -2.17
C SER A 32 -42.22 -9.44 -2.13
N GLY A 33 -41.38 -8.77 -1.33
CA GLY A 33 -39.95 -9.07 -1.23
C GLY A 33 -39.17 -8.82 -2.53
N VAL A 34 -37.94 -9.34 -2.56
CA VAL A 34 -37.02 -9.20 -3.69
C VAL A 34 -36.92 -10.51 -4.46
N ARG A 35 -37.17 -10.44 -5.76
CA ARG A 35 -37.04 -11.57 -6.68
C ARG A 35 -35.62 -11.75 -7.15
N SER A 36 -34.97 -10.67 -7.60
CA SER A 36 -33.58 -10.69 -8.08
C SER A 36 -32.88 -9.37 -7.77
N VAL A 37 -31.56 -9.45 -7.57
CA VAL A 37 -30.65 -8.30 -7.51
C VAL A 37 -29.67 -8.49 -8.65
N ASN A 38 -29.81 -7.71 -9.72
CA ASN A 38 -28.98 -7.83 -10.92
C ASN A 38 -27.89 -6.77 -10.88
N LEU A 39 -26.68 -7.18 -11.23
CA LEU A 39 -25.55 -6.30 -11.42
C LEU A 39 -25.30 -6.12 -12.92
N TYR A 40 -25.09 -4.88 -13.34
CA TYR A 40 -24.67 -4.52 -14.69
C TYR A 40 -23.28 -3.91 -14.63
N ILE A 41 -22.51 -4.13 -15.70
CA ILE A 41 -21.11 -3.69 -15.83
C ILE A 41 -20.90 -2.91 -17.13
N THR A 42 -19.98 -1.94 -17.08
CA THR A 42 -19.49 -1.19 -18.24
C THR A 42 -18.00 -0.93 -18.10
N GLU A 43 -17.26 -0.94 -19.21
CA GLU A 43 -15.83 -0.62 -19.26
C GLU A 43 -15.54 0.71 -19.98
N ASN A 44 -16.58 1.35 -20.53
CA ASN A 44 -16.47 2.57 -21.33
C ASN A 44 -17.30 3.71 -20.74
N GLY A 45 -17.35 3.79 -19.40
CA GLY A 45 -18.00 4.87 -18.68
C GLY A 45 -19.51 4.96 -18.90
N GLY A 46 -20.17 3.84 -19.24
CA GLY A 46 -21.61 3.77 -19.44
C GLY A 46 -22.09 3.94 -20.88
N GLN A 47 -21.18 4.09 -21.85
CA GLN A 47 -21.58 4.12 -23.27
C GLN A 47 -22.23 2.81 -23.70
N THR A 48 -21.76 1.67 -23.18
CA THR A 48 -22.39 0.36 -23.36
C THR A 48 -22.46 -0.39 -22.04
N TRP A 49 -23.59 -1.06 -21.79
CA TRP A 49 -23.85 -1.82 -20.58
C TRP A 49 -24.07 -3.30 -20.89
N PHE A 50 -23.50 -4.16 -20.05
CA PHE A 50 -23.70 -5.60 -20.07
C PHE A 50 -24.34 -6.06 -18.76
N HIS A 51 -25.23 -7.05 -18.84
CA HIS A 51 -25.67 -7.76 -17.63
C HIS A 51 -24.51 -8.64 -17.17
N TYR A 52 -24.05 -8.41 -15.93
CA TYR A 52 -22.93 -9.17 -15.36
C TYR A 52 -23.47 -10.50 -14.81
N ASP A 53 -24.27 -10.44 -13.75
CA ASP A 53 -25.00 -11.58 -13.19
C ASP A 53 -26.06 -11.11 -12.19
N ALA A 54 -26.90 -12.03 -11.71
CA ALA A 54 -27.73 -11.83 -10.54
C ALA A 54 -27.01 -12.33 -9.28
N ASP A 55 -27.23 -11.65 -8.16
CA ASP A 55 -26.83 -12.14 -6.84
C ASP A 55 -27.58 -13.45 -6.52
N PRO A 56 -26.86 -14.58 -6.36
CA PRO A 56 -27.48 -15.89 -6.21
C PRO A 56 -28.29 -16.04 -4.91
N ASP A 57 -27.89 -15.39 -3.82
CA ASP A 57 -28.57 -15.49 -2.53
C ASP A 57 -29.38 -14.24 -2.17
N ARG A 58 -29.18 -13.14 -2.93
CA ARG A 58 -29.82 -11.83 -2.77
C ARG A 58 -29.45 -11.20 -1.42
N ARG A 59 -28.25 -11.46 -0.93
CA ARG A 59 -27.72 -10.91 0.31
C ARG A 59 -26.36 -10.26 0.05
N SER A 60 -26.19 -9.09 0.65
CA SER A 60 -24.89 -8.42 0.64
C SER A 60 -23.83 -9.23 1.38
N PRO A 61 -22.57 -9.23 0.91
CA PRO A 61 -22.10 -8.64 -0.36
C PRO A 61 -22.27 -9.58 -1.56
N ILE A 62 -22.28 -9.01 -2.77
CA ILE A 62 -22.12 -9.78 -4.02
C ILE A 62 -20.62 -9.94 -4.35
N ASP A 63 -20.20 -11.15 -4.72
CA ASP A 63 -18.85 -11.44 -5.23
C ASP A 63 -18.76 -11.09 -6.73
N VAL A 64 -17.70 -10.37 -7.12
CA VAL A 64 -17.46 -9.91 -8.49
C VAL A 64 -16.06 -10.32 -8.92
N SER A 65 -15.93 -10.78 -10.17
CA SER A 65 -14.68 -11.11 -10.83
C SER A 65 -14.61 -10.41 -12.19
N VAL A 66 -13.55 -9.66 -12.43
CA VAL A 66 -13.28 -9.01 -13.73
C VAL A 66 -12.06 -9.64 -14.41
N PRO A 67 -11.94 -9.57 -15.75
CA PRO A 67 -10.89 -10.30 -16.46
C PRO A 67 -9.50 -9.66 -16.39
N HIS A 68 -9.39 -8.35 -16.16
CA HIS A 68 -8.11 -7.63 -16.17
C HIS A 68 -8.15 -6.37 -15.30
N ASP A 69 -7.00 -5.71 -15.16
CA ASP A 69 -6.89 -4.37 -14.59
C ASP A 69 -7.58 -3.36 -15.50
N GLY A 70 -8.21 -2.34 -14.92
CA GLY A 70 -8.99 -1.36 -15.68
C GLY A 70 -10.04 -0.64 -14.85
N VAL A 71 -10.81 0.22 -15.53
CA VAL A 71 -11.89 1.01 -14.92
C VAL A 71 -13.22 0.38 -15.28
N TYR A 72 -13.98 0.00 -14.25
CA TYR A 72 -15.27 -0.66 -14.37
C TYR A 72 -16.36 0.19 -13.71
N GLY A 73 -17.42 0.47 -14.47
CA GLY A 73 -18.65 1.05 -13.95
C GLY A 73 -19.66 -0.04 -13.61
N PHE A 74 -20.38 0.13 -12.51
CA PHE A 74 -21.40 -0.80 -12.04
C PHE A 74 -22.72 -0.09 -11.77
N ALA A 75 -23.83 -0.82 -11.97
CA ALA A 75 -25.17 -0.37 -11.63
C ALA A 75 -26.03 -1.56 -11.13
N PHE A 76 -26.82 -1.35 -10.08
CA PHE A 76 -27.70 -2.38 -9.53
C PHE A 76 -29.14 -2.22 -10.03
N ARG A 77 -29.82 -3.32 -10.33
CA ARG A 77 -31.26 -3.34 -10.62
C ARG A 77 -31.95 -4.42 -9.80
N VAL A 78 -32.96 -4.02 -9.06
CA VAL A 78 -33.74 -4.92 -8.21
C VAL A 78 -35.08 -5.20 -8.88
N GLU A 79 -35.44 -6.48 -8.95
CA GLU A 79 -36.78 -6.92 -9.32
C GLU A 79 -37.55 -7.31 -8.06
N SER A 80 -38.75 -6.78 -7.90
CA SER A 80 -39.65 -7.15 -6.81
C SER A 80 -40.32 -8.50 -7.05
N GLY A 81 -40.78 -9.18 -6.00
CA GLY A 81 -41.59 -10.40 -6.14
C GLY A 81 -42.93 -10.20 -6.85
N ALA A 82 -43.39 -8.96 -6.99
CA ALA A 82 -44.61 -8.62 -7.74
C ALA A 82 -44.35 -8.45 -9.26
N GLY A 83 -43.11 -8.68 -9.72
CA GLY A 83 -42.74 -8.55 -11.13
C GLY A 83 -42.45 -7.10 -11.57
N LEU A 84 -42.40 -6.14 -10.64
CA LEU A 84 -41.87 -4.81 -10.95
C LEU A 84 -40.35 -4.91 -11.12
N VAL A 85 -39.88 -4.62 -12.34
CA VAL A 85 -38.47 -4.63 -12.73
C VAL A 85 -37.98 -3.19 -12.82
N ALA A 86 -36.87 -2.87 -12.17
CA ALA A 86 -36.18 -1.61 -12.41
C ALA A 86 -35.57 -1.60 -13.83
N THR A 87 -35.81 -0.55 -14.61
CA THR A 87 -35.29 -0.43 -15.99
C THR A 87 -33.77 -0.61 -16.01
N PRO A 88 -33.21 -1.54 -16.82
CA PRO A 88 -31.77 -1.70 -16.97
C PRO A 88 -31.07 -0.37 -17.33
N PRO A 89 -29.79 -0.17 -16.97
CA PRO A 89 -29.04 1.01 -17.40
C PRO A 89 -29.02 1.09 -18.93
N GLN A 90 -29.24 2.29 -19.47
CA GLN A 90 -29.27 2.57 -20.89
C GLN A 90 -27.90 3.08 -21.38
N PRO A 91 -27.56 2.90 -22.66
CA PRO A 91 -26.39 3.53 -23.27
C PRO A 91 -26.35 5.04 -22.99
N GLY A 92 -25.26 5.51 -22.39
CA GLY A 92 -25.07 6.90 -21.98
C GLY A 92 -25.41 7.20 -20.52
N ASP A 93 -26.07 6.30 -19.80
CA ASP A 93 -26.25 6.42 -18.36
C ASP A 93 -24.89 6.33 -17.65
N ALA A 94 -24.60 7.27 -16.76
CA ALA A 94 -23.38 7.24 -15.97
C ALA A 94 -23.38 6.08 -14.96
N PRO A 95 -22.22 5.49 -14.64
CA PRO A 95 -22.12 4.46 -13.60
C PRO A 95 -22.55 4.97 -12.22
N GLU A 96 -23.21 4.09 -11.44
CA GLU A 96 -23.59 4.39 -10.05
C GLU A 96 -22.40 4.19 -9.10
N LEU A 97 -21.50 3.28 -9.47
CA LEU A 97 -20.26 2.98 -8.79
C LEU A 97 -19.16 2.79 -9.83
N THR A 98 -17.99 3.38 -9.60
CA THR A 98 -16.79 3.15 -10.43
C THR A 98 -15.74 2.45 -9.59
N ILE A 99 -15.22 1.33 -10.08
CA ILE A 99 -14.12 0.57 -9.47
C ILE A 99 -12.96 0.55 -10.45
N VAL A 100 -11.79 0.96 -9.99
CA VAL A 100 -10.53 0.80 -10.70
C VAL A 100 -9.81 -0.41 -10.11
N VAL A 101 -9.55 -1.41 -10.94
CA VAL A 101 -8.75 -2.57 -10.60
C VAL A 101 -7.33 -2.31 -11.05
N ASP A 102 -6.40 -2.36 -10.11
CA ASP A 102 -4.98 -2.16 -10.33
C ASP A 102 -4.19 -3.15 -9.46
N GLN A 103 -3.54 -4.13 -10.07
CA GLN A 103 -2.78 -5.17 -9.38
C GLN A 103 -1.27 -4.95 -9.48
N VAL A 104 -0.83 -3.81 -10.04
CA VAL A 104 0.58 -3.51 -10.23
C VAL A 104 1.13 -2.86 -8.96
N ALA A 105 2.12 -3.49 -8.35
CA ALA A 105 2.76 -2.93 -7.16
C ALA A 105 3.74 -1.81 -7.51
N PRO A 106 3.86 -0.78 -6.63
CA PRO A 106 4.90 0.23 -6.75
C PRO A 106 6.29 -0.36 -6.87
N THR A 107 7.12 0.26 -7.70
CA THR A 107 8.56 -0.03 -7.72
C THR A 107 9.27 0.84 -6.69
N THR A 108 10.22 0.25 -5.97
CA THR A 108 11.03 1.01 -5.01
C THR A 108 12.42 0.42 -4.86
N GLU A 109 13.40 1.29 -4.63
CA GLU A 109 14.77 0.95 -4.34
C GLU A 109 15.27 1.76 -3.15
N LEU A 110 15.78 1.08 -2.13
CA LEU A 110 16.44 1.72 -1.00
C LEU A 110 17.92 1.90 -1.34
N LEU A 111 18.42 3.13 -1.28
CA LEU A 111 19.82 3.45 -1.60
C LEU A 111 20.76 3.12 -0.43
N PRO A 112 22.08 3.02 -0.65
CA PRO A 112 23.03 2.83 0.44
C PRO A 112 22.84 3.86 1.56
N LEU A 113 22.71 3.35 2.78
CA LEU A 113 22.55 4.14 4.00
C LEU A 113 23.81 4.98 4.24
N GLN A 114 23.64 6.23 4.66
CA GLN A 114 24.75 7.16 4.91
C GLN A 114 24.53 7.94 6.19
N HIS A 115 25.60 8.29 6.89
CA HIS A 115 25.51 9.23 8.01
C HIS A 115 25.14 10.63 7.49
N SER A 116 24.22 11.32 8.16
CA SER A 116 23.75 12.65 7.77
C SER A 116 24.52 13.79 8.43
N GLY A 117 25.77 13.55 8.82
CA GLY A 117 26.68 14.53 9.44
C GLY A 117 26.81 14.40 10.96
N ALA A 118 25.74 14.05 11.67
CA ALA A 118 25.80 13.66 13.09
C ALA A 118 26.02 12.15 13.24
N ALA A 119 26.75 11.74 14.27
CA ALA A 119 27.08 10.32 14.50
C ALA A 119 25.84 9.45 14.79
N ASP A 120 24.78 10.02 15.38
CA ASP A 120 23.53 9.33 15.74
C ASP A 120 22.42 9.46 14.67
N GLN A 121 22.76 9.94 13.46
CA GLN A 121 21.78 10.23 12.43
C GLN A 121 22.17 9.60 11.08
N ILE A 122 21.21 8.88 10.49
CA ILE A 122 21.34 8.14 9.25
C ILE A 122 20.36 8.71 8.22
N ALA A 123 20.88 9.16 7.08
CA ALA A 123 20.08 9.48 5.92
C ALA A 123 19.64 8.17 5.23
N ILE A 124 18.34 7.90 5.30
CA ILE A 124 17.66 6.88 4.51
C ILE A 124 17.19 7.55 3.23
N ARG A 125 17.59 7.04 2.07
CA ARG A 125 17.18 7.57 0.78
C ARG A 125 16.64 6.46 -0.10
N TRP A 126 15.70 6.81 -0.96
CA TRP A 126 15.04 5.84 -1.82
C TRP A 126 14.60 6.47 -3.13
N VAL A 127 14.34 5.62 -4.10
CA VAL A 127 13.52 5.92 -5.27
C VAL A 127 12.24 5.10 -5.15
N ALA A 128 11.10 5.72 -5.43
CA ALA A 128 9.81 5.04 -5.45
C ALA A 128 8.95 5.62 -6.57
N GLN A 129 8.37 4.74 -7.38
CA GLN A 129 7.61 5.12 -8.57
C GLN A 129 6.41 4.19 -8.73
N ASP A 130 5.27 4.81 -9.01
CA ASP A 130 4.03 4.18 -9.43
C ASP A 130 3.20 5.23 -10.17
N LEU A 131 2.24 4.82 -11.00
CA LEU A 131 1.31 5.75 -11.65
C LEU A 131 0.34 6.37 -10.66
N ASP A 132 0.04 5.69 -9.55
CA ASP A 132 -1.01 6.09 -8.62
C ASP A 132 -0.62 5.86 -7.15
N LEU A 133 0.55 6.37 -6.76
CA LEU A 133 1.00 6.33 -5.37
C LEU A 133 -0.05 6.94 -4.41
N HIS A 134 -0.16 6.35 -3.22
CA HIS A 134 -0.91 6.96 -2.12
C HIS A 134 -0.27 8.32 -1.73
N GLU A 135 -1.04 9.24 -1.14
CA GLU A 135 -0.56 10.59 -0.75
C GLU A 135 0.64 10.52 0.22
N LEU A 136 0.58 9.56 1.15
CA LEU A 136 1.64 9.26 2.11
C LEU A 136 2.04 7.79 1.96
N PRO A 137 2.83 7.43 0.93
CA PRO A 137 2.94 6.04 0.51
C PRO A 137 4.06 5.28 1.22
N VAL A 138 5.00 5.98 1.87
CA VAL A 138 6.26 5.39 2.34
C VAL A 138 6.19 5.01 3.81
N SER A 139 6.60 3.78 4.12
CA SER A 139 6.92 3.32 5.47
C SER A 139 8.32 2.72 5.52
N LEU A 140 9.07 3.06 6.56
CA LEU A 140 10.45 2.64 6.76
C LEU A 140 10.53 1.79 8.03
N TYR A 141 11.31 0.71 7.95
CA TYR A 141 11.47 -0.25 9.04
C TYR A 141 12.93 -0.61 9.24
N TYR A 142 13.27 -1.05 10.45
CA TYR A 142 14.56 -1.66 10.75
C TYR A 142 14.43 -3.00 11.47
N SER A 143 15.48 -3.80 11.45
CA SER A 143 15.58 -5.08 12.15
C SER A 143 17.03 -5.39 12.49
N SER A 144 17.27 -6.16 13.57
CA SER A 144 18.58 -6.71 13.92
C SER A 144 18.95 -7.95 13.10
N GLY A 145 17.99 -8.53 12.35
CA GLY A 145 18.20 -9.64 11.44
C GLY A 145 17.59 -9.40 10.06
N PRO A 146 18.10 -10.02 8.99
CA PRO A 146 17.63 -9.80 7.62
C PRO A 146 16.20 -10.27 7.38
N ALA A 147 15.68 -11.17 8.22
CA ALA A 147 14.31 -11.70 8.12
C ALA A 147 13.29 -10.98 9.01
N GLY A 148 13.72 -10.01 9.84
CA GLY A 148 12.91 -9.44 10.91
C GLY A 148 13.20 -10.06 12.29
N PRO A 149 12.35 -9.79 13.30
CA PRO A 149 11.12 -8.99 13.22
C PRO A 149 11.40 -7.52 12.88
N TRP A 150 10.56 -6.94 12.02
CA TRP A 150 10.70 -5.56 11.56
C TRP A 150 10.02 -4.59 12.53
N THR A 151 10.75 -3.55 12.92
CA THR A 151 10.28 -2.46 13.76
C THR A 151 10.10 -1.20 12.92
N LEU A 152 8.98 -0.50 13.08
CA LEU A 152 8.70 0.73 12.35
C LEU A 152 9.68 1.84 12.77
N ILE A 153 10.37 2.43 11.80
CA ILE A 153 11.14 3.67 11.96
C ILE A 153 10.18 4.86 11.87
N ALA A 154 9.44 4.91 10.76
CA ALA A 154 8.48 5.96 10.43
C ALA A 154 7.51 5.43 9.38
N GLY A 155 6.23 5.78 9.50
CA GLY A 155 5.18 5.39 8.56
C GLY A 155 4.42 6.60 8.03
N ASN A 156 3.66 6.41 6.96
CA ASN A 156 2.88 7.46 6.30
C ASN A 156 3.73 8.69 5.94
N LEU A 157 4.91 8.46 5.36
CA LEU A 157 5.77 9.52 4.86
C LEU A 157 5.39 9.86 3.41
N ALA A 158 5.48 11.15 3.06
CA ALA A 158 5.45 11.58 1.66
C ALA A 158 6.67 11.04 0.90
N ASN A 159 6.52 10.78 -0.40
CA ASN A 159 7.59 10.28 -1.25
C ASN A 159 8.59 11.39 -1.65
N THR A 160 9.33 11.91 -0.67
CA THR A 160 10.35 12.96 -0.86
C THR A 160 11.74 12.41 -1.23
N GLY A 161 11.90 11.08 -1.22
CA GLY A 161 13.16 10.39 -1.52
C GLY A 161 14.19 10.40 -0.40
N ARG A 162 13.88 11.00 0.77
CA ARG A 162 14.80 11.06 1.91
C ARG A 162 14.07 11.15 3.26
N TYR A 163 14.64 10.48 4.25
CA TYR A 163 14.27 10.60 5.65
C TYR A 163 15.54 10.54 6.51
N ASP A 164 15.74 11.53 7.37
CA ASP A 164 16.87 11.52 8.30
C ASP A 164 16.46 10.83 9.61
N TRP A 165 16.87 9.57 9.73
CA TRP A 165 16.56 8.72 10.87
C TRP A 165 17.54 8.97 12.02
N ARG A 166 16.99 9.35 13.18
CA ARG A 166 17.74 9.35 14.43
C ARG A 166 17.74 7.96 15.06
N LEU A 167 18.93 7.40 15.25
CA LEU A 167 19.07 6.05 15.80
C LEU A 167 18.51 5.99 17.23
N PRO A 168 17.74 4.94 17.58
CA PRO A 168 17.41 4.68 18.97
C PRO A 168 18.69 4.37 19.76
N ARG A 169 18.61 4.41 21.09
CA ARG A 169 19.72 3.98 21.95
C ARG A 169 19.87 2.46 21.79
N LEU A 170 20.80 2.06 20.94
CA LEU A 170 21.16 0.68 20.64
C LEU A 170 22.56 0.39 21.16
N ASP A 171 22.85 -0.88 21.42
CA ASP A 171 24.18 -1.28 21.85
C ASP A 171 25.21 -1.13 20.72
N ALA A 172 26.43 -0.71 21.08
CA ALA A 172 27.52 -0.45 20.14
C ALA A 172 28.12 -1.76 19.62
N SER A 173 27.47 -2.41 18.66
CA SER A 173 28.00 -3.48 17.78
C SER A 173 26.92 -4.10 16.88
N GLU A 174 25.75 -3.49 16.78
CA GLU A 174 24.64 -4.06 16.03
C GLU A 174 24.74 -3.83 14.52
N ARG A 175 24.35 -4.87 13.78
CA ARG A 175 24.03 -4.79 12.36
C ARG A 175 22.55 -4.55 12.23
N LEU A 176 22.18 -3.44 11.58
CA LEU A 176 20.79 -3.09 11.32
C LEU A 176 20.47 -3.25 9.84
N TYR A 177 19.39 -3.95 9.58
CA TYR A 177 18.78 -4.08 8.26
C TYR A 177 17.67 -3.05 8.17
N VAL A 178 17.57 -2.36 7.03
CA VAL A 178 16.54 -1.33 6.81
C VAL A 178 15.71 -1.73 5.59
N ARG A 179 14.39 -1.56 5.71
CA ARG A 179 13.40 -1.88 4.68
C ARG A 179 12.54 -0.65 4.40
N ILE A 180 12.16 -0.49 3.15
CA ILE A 180 11.11 0.42 2.70
C ILE A 180 9.92 -0.41 2.20
N GLU A 181 8.72 0.03 2.56
CA GLU A 181 7.48 -0.36 1.92
C GLU A 181 6.84 0.88 1.29
N VAL A 182 6.35 0.74 0.06
CA VAL A 182 5.69 1.80 -0.70
C VAL A 182 4.32 1.30 -1.13
N ARG A 183 3.28 2.09 -0.88
CA ARG A 183 1.89 1.73 -1.17
C ARG A 183 1.23 2.66 -2.20
N ASP A 184 0.45 2.09 -3.10
CA ASP A 184 -0.43 2.84 -4.02
C ASP A 184 -1.85 3.05 -3.47
N GLN A 185 -2.71 3.69 -4.24
CA GLN A 185 -4.11 3.90 -3.85
C GLN A 185 -4.95 2.62 -3.85
N ALA A 186 -4.62 1.63 -4.68
CA ALA A 186 -5.31 0.33 -4.73
C ALA A 186 -4.96 -0.59 -3.56
N GLY A 187 -3.88 -0.30 -2.84
CA GLY A 187 -3.35 -1.09 -1.74
C GLY A 187 -2.26 -2.08 -2.13
N ASN A 188 -1.71 -2.04 -3.35
CA ASN A 188 -0.50 -2.81 -3.65
C ASN A 188 0.69 -2.26 -2.86
N ILE A 189 1.64 -3.14 -2.56
CA ILE A 189 2.82 -2.81 -1.75
C ILE A 189 4.09 -3.24 -2.49
N GLY A 190 4.88 -2.25 -2.88
CA GLY A 190 6.29 -2.42 -3.26
C GLY A 190 7.18 -2.52 -2.03
N ARG A 191 8.23 -3.35 -2.09
CA ARG A 191 9.20 -3.50 -1.00
C ARG A 191 10.63 -3.51 -1.51
N SER A 192 11.53 -2.91 -0.75
CA SER A 192 12.97 -2.98 -0.98
C SER A 192 13.73 -2.96 0.33
N ASP A 193 14.84 -3.69 0.38
CA ASP A 193 15.76 -3.71 1.52
C ASP A 193 17.02 -2.93 1.12
N ALA A 194 17.66 -2.28 2.09
CA ALA A 194 18.94 -1.61 1.86
C ALA A 194 19.97 -2.62 1.32
N PRO A 195 20.81 -2.24 0.34
CA PRO A 195 21.74 -3.16 -0.32
C PRO A 195 22.82 -3.71 0.61
N ARG A 196 23.07 -3.05 1.75
CA ARG A 196 23.96 -3.49 2.81
C ARG A 196 23.36 -3.11 4.16
N PRO A 197 23.59 -3.91 5.23
CA PRO A 197 23.21 -3.51 6.57
C PRO A 197 24.01 -2.29 7.01
N LEU A 198 23.39 -1.47 7.85
CA LEU A 198 24.10 -0.45 8.63
C LEU A 198 24.88 -1.15 9.74
N ILE A 199 26.17 -0.86 9.84
CA ILE A 199 27.02 -1.36 10.93
C ILE A 199 27.23 -0.19 11.89
N LEU A 200 26.73 -0.33 13.13
CA LEU A 200 26.97 0.66 14.17
C LEU A 200 28.31 0.35 14.85
N ASP A 201 29.31 1.17 14.57
CA ASP A 201 30.59 1.16 15.29
C ASP A 201 30.80 2.53 15.94
N PHE A 202 30.52 2.59 17.23
CA PHE A 202 30.74 3.79 18.04
C PHE A 202 32.08 3.75 18.80
N SER A 203 32.97 2.80 18.48
CA SER A 203 34.26 2.71 19.15
C SER A 203 35.15 3.89 18.78
N GLN A 204 35.66 4.61 19.78
CA GLN A 204 36.73 5.59 19.58
C GLN A 204 38.07 4.88 19.76
N PRO A 205 38.96 4.88 18.76
CA PRO A 205 40.31 4.37 18.95
C PRO A 205 41.04 5.26 19.96
N GLY A 206 41.57 4.64 21.02
CA GLY A 206 42.41 5.28 22.03
C GLY A 206 43.82 4.71 22.01
N VAL A 207 44.80 5.55 22.35
CA VAL A 207 46.18 5.11 22.60
C VAL A 207 46.41 5.09 24.10
N GLU A 208 46.84 3.96 24.62
CA GLU A 208 47.46 3.87 25.95
C GLU A 208 48.97 3.83 25.75
N VAL A 209 49.69 4.81 26.33
CA VAL A 209 51.15 4.84 26.27
C VAL A 209 51.68 3.89 27.35
N LEU A 210 52.16 2.71 26.94
CA LEU A 210 52.66 1.68 27.87
C LEU A 210 54.12 1.90 28.30
N ASN A 211 54.98 2.33 27.37
CA ASN A 211 56.40 2.60 27.63
C ASN A 211 56.95 3.63 26.63
N ILE A 212 57.93 4.42 27.04
CA ILE A 212 58.69 5.33 26.18
C ILE A 212 60.18 4.99 26.35
N GLU A 213 60.84 4.53 25.29
CA GLU A 213 62.28 4.27 25.29
C GLU A 213 63.03 5.33 24.46
N PRO A 214 64.14 5.89 24.99
CA PRO A 214 64.98 6.78 24.20
C PRO A 214 65.71 6.00 23.11
N LEU A 215 65.69 6.51 21.88
CA LEU A 215 66.56 6.01 20.83
C LEU A 215 68.01 6.39 21.19
N LEU A 216 68.82 5.39 21.51
CA LEU A 216 70.26 5.59 21.66
C LEU A 216 70.81 6.01 20.30
N SER A 217 71.29 7.24 20.20
CA SER A 217 72.08 7.68 19.06
C SER A 217 73.39 6.90 19.06
N ILE A 218 73.57 6.02 18.09
CA ILE A 218 74.87 5.42 17.82
C ILE A 218 75.72 6.57 17.25
N GLY A 219 76.60 7.12 18.09
CA GLY A 219 77.50 8.20 17.70
C GLY A 219 78.41 7.78 16.56
N ARG A 220 78.35 8.58 15.47
CA ARG A 220 79.21 8.69 14.27
C ARG A 220 80.22 7.58 13.96
#